data_AF-A0A3M1PJW1-F1
#
_entry.id   AF-A0A3M1PJW1-F1
#
_cell.length_a   1.000
_cell.length_b   1.000
_cell.length_c   1.000
_cell.angle_alpha   90.00
_cell.angle_beta   90.00
_cell.angle_gamma   90.00
#
_symmetry.space_group_name_H-M   'P 1'
#
loop_
_entity.id
_entity.type
_entity.pdbx_description
1 polymer ?
#
loop_
_entity_poly.entity_id
_entity_poly.type
_entity_poly.pdbx_seq_one_letter_code
_entity_poly.pdbx_strand_id
1 'polypeptide(L)' 'MKEGRSRAVKIPAPTYDQIAELVSQSEQFQSVSDFVSFVLQELLAGKPEPEESTYDEEELRRRLKDLGYL' A
#
# COMPACT_ATOMS: atom_id res chain seq x y z
N MET A 1 18.90 5.26 1.33
CA MET A 1 17.68 6.05 1.10
C MET A 1 17.35 5.92 -0.38
N LYS A 2 16.26 5.24 -0.79
CA LYS A 2 15.94 5.04 -2.22
C LYS A 2 15.20 6.28 -2.73
N GLU A 3 15.94 7.23 -3.27
CA GLU A 3 15.37 8.40 -3.96
C GLU A 3 14.47 7.98 -5.14
N GLY A 4 13.24 8.50 -5.13
CA GLY A 4 12.51 9.06 -6.29
C GLY A 4 12.50 8.38 -7.66
N ARG A 5 12.65 7.05 -7.79
CA ARG A 5 12.55 6.39 -9.10
C ARG A 5 11.10 6.14 -9.50
N SER A 6 10.59 6.90 -10.46
CA SER A 6 9.30 6.64 -11.10
C SER A 6 9.46 5.80 -12.38
N ARG A 7 8.39 5.11 -12.78
CA ARG A 7 8.28 4.40 -14.07
C ARG A 7 7.03 4.89 -14.79
N ALA A 8 7.12 5.04 -16.11
CA ALA A 8 5.96 5.42 -16.93
C ALA A 8 5.05 4.21 -17.17
N VAL A 9 3.75 4.40 -16.98
CA VAL A 9 2.71 3.42 -17.29
C VAL A 9 1.77 4.03 -18.33
N LYS A 10 1.43 3.26 -19.36
CA LYS A 10 0.46 3.69 -20.37
C LYS A 10 -0.93 3.25 -19.93
N ILE A 11 -1.84 4.20 -19.84
CA ILE A 11 -3.27 3.94 -19.63
C ILE A 11 -4.07 4.54 -20.80
N PRO A 12 -5.25 4.00 -21.11
CA PRO A 12 -6.12 4.57 -22.13
C PRO A 12 -6.46 6.03 -21.82
N ALA A 13 -6.44 6.90 -22.84
CA ALA A 13 -6.84 8.30 -22.73
C ALA A 13 -8.17 8.52 -22.00
N PRO A 14 -9.28 7.80 -22.30
CA PRO A 14 -10.55 8.03 -21.61
C PRO A 14 -10.50 7.68 -20.12
N THR A 15 -9.61 6.78 -19.71
CA THR A 15 -9.40 6.46 -18.29
C THR A 15 -8.61 7.56 -17.60
N TYR A 16 -7.59 8.09 -18.25
CA TYR A 16 -6.83 9.23 -17.73
C TYR A 16 -7.73 10.46 -17.54
N ASP A 17 -8.57 10.76 -18.51
CA ASP A 17 -9.45 11.95 -18.48
C ASP A 17 -10.43 11.88 -17.30
N GLN A 18 -11.05 10.73 -17.06
CA GLN A 18 -11.92 10.50 -15.90
C GLN A 18 -11.16 10.67 -14.58
N ILE A 19 -9.92 10.16 -14.49
CA ILE A 19 -9.11 10.32 -13.28
C ILE A 19 -8.71 11.78 -13.08
N ALA A 20 -8.37 12.50 -14.16
CA ALA A 20 -8.02 13.91 -14.10
C ALA A 20 -9.21 14.76 -13.62
N GLU A 21 -10.42 14.44 -14.06
CA GLU A 21 -11.64 15.10 -13.59
C GLU A 21 -11.85 14.86 -12.08
N LEU A 22 -11.75 13.60 -11.63
CA LEU A 22 -11.84 13.26 -10.20
C LEU A 22 -10.79 13.98 -9.35
N VAL A 23 -9.54 14.07 -9.82
CA VAL A 23 -8.47 14.77 -9.12
C VAL A 23 -8.74 16.27 -9.07
N SER A 24 -9.27 16.87 -10.14
CA SER A 24 -9.57 18.31 -10.16
C SER A 24 -10.67 18.72 -9.18
N GLN A 25 -11.56 17.78 -8.82
CA GLN A 25 -12.63 17.98 -7.84
C GLN A 25 -12.19 17.63 -6.41
N SER A 26 -11.00 17.05 -6.25
CA SER A 26 -10.49 16.60 -4.95
C SER A 26 -9.51 17.61 -4.35
N GLU A 27 -9.65 17.90 -3.06
CA GLU A 27 -8.65 18.69 -2.31
C GLU A 27 -7.48 17.83 -1.80
N GLN A 28 -7.61 16.50 -1.88
CA GLN A 28 -6.65 15.55 -1.29
C GLN A 28 -5.51 15.18 -2.22
N PHE A 29 -5.66 15.38 -3.53
CA PHE A 29 -4.68 14.98 -4.53
C PHE A 29 -4.23 16.19 -5.35
N GLN A 30 -2.91 16.38 -5.45
CA GLN A 30 -2.32 17.49 -6.22
C GLN A 30 -2.05 17.09 -7.67
N SER A 31 -1.99 15.79 -7.97
CA SER A 31 -1.76 15.28 -9.32
C SER A 31 -2.40 13.91 -9.56
N VAL A 32 -2.60 13.58 -10.84
CA VAL A 32 -3.04 12.24 -11.27
C VAL A 32 -2.04 11.16 -10.83
N SER A 33 -0.75 11.48 -10.84
CA SER A 33 0.30 10.57 -10.39
C SER A 33 0.16 10.23 -8.90
N ASP A 34 -0.21 11.19 -8.06
CA ASP A 34 -0.39 10.98 -6.62
C ASP A 34 -1.61 10.09 -6.36
N PHE A 35 -2.73 10.39 -7.03
CA PHE A 35 -3.95 9.58 -6.95
C PHE A 35 -3.70 8.13 -7.38
N VAL A 36 -3.07 7.93 -8.55
CA VAL A 36 -2.79 6.59 -9.07
C VAL A 36 -1.82 5.85 -8.15
N SER A 37 -0.80 6.53 -7.62
CA SER A 37 0.15 5.92 -6.68
C SER A 37 -0.55 5.46 -5.41
N PHE A 38 -1.38 6.32 -4.82
CA PHE A 38 -2.16 6.00 -3.62
C PHE A 38 -3.09 4.80 -3.85
N VAL A 39 -3.90 4.82 -4.90
CA VAL A 39 -4.83 3.72 -5.20
C VAL A 39 -4.08 2.41 -5.46
N LEU A 40 -2.98 2.44 -6.21
CA LEU A 40 -2.17 1.24 -6.43
C LEU A 40 -1.52 0.74 -5.14
N GLN A 41 -1.05 1.63 -4.27
CA GLN A 41 -0.50 1.25 -2.96
C GLN A 41 -1.58 0.61 -2.08
N GLU A 42 -2.77 1.19 -1.98
CA GLU A 42 -3.89 0.62 -1.21
C GLU A 42 -4.32 -0.75 -1.75
N LEU A 43 -4.39 -0.91 -3.08
CA LEU A 43 -4.72 -2.19 -3.71
C LEU A 43 -3.62 -3.25 -3.50
N LEU A 44 -2.36 -2.83 -3.41
CA LEU A 44 -1.23 -3.72 -3.15
C LEU A 44 -1.07 -4.04 -1.66
N ALA A 45 -1.33 -3.09 -0.77
CA ALA A 45 -1.36 -3.27 0.68
C ALA A 45 -2.58 -4.06 1.14
N GLY A 46 -3.67 -4.04 0.35
CA GLY A 46 -4.85 -4.89 0.50
C GLY A 46 -4.65 -6.31 -0.02
N LYS A 47 -3.55 -6.61 -0.71
CA LYS A 47 -3.01 -7.97 -0.67
C LYS A 47 -2.33 -8.07 0.68
N PRO A 48 -2.54 -9.14 1.47
CA PRO A 48 -1.54 -9.44 2.47
C PRO A 48 -0.23 -9.46 1.68
N GLU A 49 0.65 -8.48 1.93
CA GLU A 49 2.05 -8.85 1.89
C GLU A 49 2.11 -10.17 2.66
N PRO A 50 2.85 -11.19 2.21
CA PRO A 50 3.33 -12.12 3.20
C PRO A 50 4.07 -11.20 4.16
N GLU A 51 3.40 -10.78 5.24
CA GLU A 51 4.05 -10.36 6.44
C GLU A 51 5.10 -11.44 6.55
N GLU A 52 6.36 -11.05 6.52
CA GLU A 52 7.36 -11.82 7.21
C GLU A 52 6.88 -11.82 8.66
N SER A 53 5.88 -12.65 8.94
CA SER A 53 5.48 -13.12 10.24
C SER A 53 6.58 -14.08 10.65
N THR A 54 7.79 -13.53 10.77
CA THR A 54 8.80 -13.97 11.72
C THR A 54 8.37 -13.59 13.14
N TYR A 55 7.05 -13.61 13.42
CA TYR A 55 6.60 -13.86 14.78
C TYR A 55 6.73 -15.37 14.95
N ASP A 56 7.92 -15.77 15.35
CA ASP A 56 8.27 -17.15 15.66
C ASP A 56 7.26 -17.65 16.70
N GLU A 57 6.36 -18.56 16.31
CA GLU A 57 5.37 -19.15 17.22
C GLU A 57 6.04 -19.72 18.48
N GLU A 58 7.32 -20.09 18.40
CA GLU A 58 8.10 -20.52 19.56
C GLU A 58 8.35 -19.39 20.57
N GLU A 59 8.61 -18.15 20.13
CA GLU A 59 8.83 -17.02 21.02
C GLU A 59 7.54 -16.64 21.75
N LEU A 60 6.41 -16.65 21.03
CA LEU A 60 5.10 -16.42 21.62
C LEU A 60 4.75 -17.51 22.63
N ARG A 61 5.01 -18.79 22.30
CA ARG A 61 4.75 -19.92 23.21
C ARG A 61 5.60 -19.86 24.47
N ARG A 62 6.88 -19.48 24.35
CA ARG A 62 7.76 -19.26 25.51
C ARG A 62 7.22 -18.15 26.40
N ARG A 63 6.84 -17.01 25.81
CA ARG A 63 6.28 -15.88 26.55
C ARG A 63 4.97 -16.22 27.24
N LEU A 64 4.08 -16.97 26.59
CA LEU A 64 2.82 -17.43 27.17
C LEU A 64 3.04 -18.42 28.32
N LYS A 65 4.03 -19.31 28.20
CA LYS A 65 4.42 -20.24 29.27
C LYS A 65 5.04 -19.51 30.47
N ASP A 66 5.90 -18.54 30.22
CA ASP A 66 6.54 -17.72 31.27
C ASP A 66 5.50 -16.86 32.02
N LEU A 67 4.45 -16.45 31.33
CA LEU A 67 3.31 -15.72 31.91
C LEU A 67 2.24 -16.65 32.52
N GLY A 68 2.38 -17.98 32.41
CA GLY A 68 1.48 -18.96 33.02
C GLY A 68 0.12 -19.14 32.33
N TYR A 69 0.01 -18.75 31.06
CA TYR A 69 -1.21 -18.94 30.25
C TYR A 69 -1.30 -20.33 29.59
N LEU A 70 -0.22 -21.13 29.66
CA LEU A 70 -0.10 -22.53 29.23
C LEU A 70 0.48 -23.37 30.37
#